data_AF-A0A9W5UY86-F1
#
_entry.id   AF-A0A9W5UY86-F1
#
_cell.length_a   1.000
_cell.length_b   1.000
_cell.length_c   1.000
_cell.angle_alpha   90.00
_cell.angle_beta   90.00
_cell.angle_gamma   90.00
#
_symmetry.space_group_name_H-M   'P 1'
#
loop_
_entity.id
_entity.type
_entity.pdbx_description
1 polymer ?
#
loop_
_entity_poly.entity_id
_entity_poly.type
_entity_poly.pdbx_seq_one_letter_code
_entity_poly.pdbx_strand_id
1 'polypeptide(L)'
;MTRITVDVNDEWLEAAREVLGTETKVATINAALHAFALRRQAREIVSAFDQVEMDFTDSAEAWRYGGGRDLGRLVEDARDSEAA
;
A
#
# COMPACT_ATOMS: atom_id res chain seq x y z
N MET A 1 9.52 -4.70 24.77
CA MET A 1 9.88 -6.01 24.21
C MET A 1 9.44 -7.05 25.22
N THR A 2 8.44 -7.88 24.88
CA THR A 2 7.88 -8.87 25.81
C THR A 2 8.42 -10.24 25.42
N ARG A 3 9.00 -10.96 26.38
CA ARG A 3 9.57 -12.30 26.14
C ARG A 3 8.53 -13.35 26.51
N ILE A 4 8.16 -14.17 25.55
CA ILE A 4 7.20 -15.27 25.72
C ILE A 4 7.83 -16.56 25.20
N THR A 5 7.48 -17.68 25.83
CA THR A 5 7.85 -19.02 25.35
C THR A 5 6.62 -19.58 24.64
N VAL A 6 6.79 -19.93 23.36
CA VAL A 6 5.70 -20.45 22.52
C VAL A 6 6.21 -21.67 21.79
N ASP A 7 5.46 -22.76 21.86
CA ASP A 7 5.72 -23.94 21.05
C ASP A 7 5.30 -23.67 19.59
N VAL A 8 6.21 -23.98 18.67
CA VAL A 8 6.02 -23.79 17.23
C VAL A 8 6.41 -25.08 16.52
N ASN A 9 5.63 -25.45 15.51
CA ASN A 9 6.00 -26.54 14.63
C ASN A 9 7.21 -26.10 13.78
N ASP A 10 8.33 -26.82 13.89
CA ASP A 10 9.57 -26.46 13.20
C ASP A 10 9.46 -26.59 11.67
N GLU A 11 8.66 -27.51 11.14
CA GLU A 11 8.46 -27.66 9.69
C GLU A 11 7.77 -26.43 9.09
N TRP A 12 6.74 -25.92 9.77
CA TRP A 12 6.04 -24.72 9.35
C TRP A 12 6.89 -23.47 9.51
N LEU A 13 7.71 -23.43 10.57
CA LEU A 13 8.64 -22.34 10.79
C LEU A 13 9.71 -22.29 9.69
N GLU A 14 10.22 -23.44 9.26
CA GLU A 14 11.19 -23.53 8.17
C GLU A 14 10.56 -23.13 6.82
N ALA A 15 9.36 -23.62 6.51
CA ALA A 15 8.63 -23.21 5.32
C ALA A 15 8.36 -21.69 5.30
N ALA A 16 7.99 -21.12 6.44
CA ALA A 16 7.84 -19.68 6.58
C ALA A 16 9.17 -18.93 6.43
N ARG A 17 10.28 -19.51 6.91
CA ARG A 17 11.62 -18.94 6.79
C ARG A 17 12.05 -18.82 5.33
N GLU A 18 11.82 -19.86 4.53
CA GLU A 18 12.09 -19.87 3.09
C GLU A 18 11.26 -18.83 2.35
N VAL A 19 9.94 -18.78 2.62
CA VAL A 19 9.03 -17.85 1.95
C VAL A 19 9.32 -16.38 2.32
N LEU A 20 9.65 -16.12 3.59
CA LEU A 20 9.89 -14.76 4.09
C LEU A 20 11.35 -14.32 3.94
N GLY A 21 12.27 -15.21 3.52
CA GLY A 21 13.69 -14.90 3.33
C GLY A 21 14.41 -14.48 4.62
N THR A 22 13.98 -14.99 5.77
CA THR A 22 14.49 -14.57 7.08
C THR A 22 15.60 -15.48 7.60
N GLU A 23 16.52 -14.94 8.40
CA GLU A 23 17.68 -15.72 8.89
C GLU A 23 17.49 -16.28 10.31
N THR A 24 16.55 -15.74 11.09
CA THR A 24 16.33 -16.15 12.49
C THR A 24 14.88 -16.48 12.76
N LYS A 25 14.64 -17.46 13.66
CA LYS A 25 13.29 -17.86 14.10
C LYS A 25 12.45 -16.66 14.56
N VAL A 26 13.06 -15.73 15.30
CA VAL A 26 12.38 -14.51 15.78
C VAL A 26 12.01 -13.58 14.62
N ALA A 27 12.92 -13.40 13.64
CA ALA A 27 12.62 -12.59 12.46
C ALA A 27 11.48 -13.22 11.64
N THR A 28 11.49 -14.55 11.47
CA THR A 28 10.42 -15.28 10.78
C THR A 28 9.06 -15.07 11.45
N ILE A 29 8.99 -15.22 12.79
CA ILE A 29 7.75 -15.05 13.55
C ILE A 29 7.24 -13.61 13.45
N ASN A 30 8.11 -12.62 13.63
CA ASN A 30 7.70 -11.21 13.56
C ASN A 30 7.25 -10.82 12.15
N ALA A 31 7.96 -11.26 11.12
CA ALA A 31 7.59 -11.02 9.72
C ALA A 31 6.25 -11.70 9.37
N ALA A 32 6.04 -12.94 9.83
CA ALA A 32 4.79 -13.66 9.63
C ALA A 32 3.60 -12.97 10.32
N LEU A 33 3.77 -12.52 11.57
CA LEU A 33 2.74 -11.78 12.31
C LEU A 33 2.41 -10.45 11.61
N HIS A 34 3.43 -9.73 11.14
CA HIS A 34 3.24 -8.49 10.39
C HIS A 34 2.50 -8.73 9.08
N ALA A 35 2.92 -9.73 8.29
CA ALA A 35 2.28 -10.11 7.04
C ALA A 35 0.82 -10.55 7.25
N PHE A 36 0.54 -11.28 8.33
CA PHE A 36 -0.82 -11.70 8.68
C PHE A 36 -1.71 -10.51 9.05
N ALA A 37 -1.21 -9.60 9.88
CA ALA A 37 -1.92 -8.37 10.25
C ALA A 37 -2.23 -7.51 9.02
N LEU A 38 -1.23 -7.31 8.15
CA LEU A 38 -1.39 -6.57 6.91
C LEU A 38 -2.41 -7.23 5.98
N ARG A 39 -2.36 -8.55 5.83
CA ARG A 39 -3.31 -9.30 4.99
C ARG A 39 -4.75 -9.19 5.52
N ARG A 40 -4.93 -9.18 6.84
CA ARG A 40 -6.25 -8.96 7.45
C ARG A 40 -6.77 -7.55 7.14
N GLN A 41 -5.94 -6.53 7.35
CA GLN A 41 -6.32 -5.15 7.07
C GLN A 41 -6.60 -4.91 5.57
N ALA A 42 -5.78 -5.48 4.70
CA ALA A 42 -6.00 -5.44 3.26
C ALA A 42 -7.30 -6.15 2.85
N ARG A 43 -7.67 -7.25 3.52
CA ARG A 43 -8.94 -7.94 3.26
C ARG A 43 -10.14 -7.12 3.71
N GLU A 44 -10.04 -6.40 4.83
CA GLU A 44 -11.08 -5.47 5.26
C GLU A 44 -11.24 -4.31 4.26
N ILE A 45 -10.13 -3.79 3.73
CA ILE A 45 -10.12 -2.76 2.70
C ILE A 45 -10.73 -3.27 1.38
N VAL A 46 -10.30 -4.44 0.89
CA VAL A 46 -10.83 -5.05 -0.34
C VAL A 46 -12.31 -5.40 -0.18
N SER A 47 -12.73 -5.92 0.98
CA SER A 47 -14.14 -6.16 1.27
C SER A 47 -14.96 -4.87 1.36
N ALA A 48 -14.36 -3.77 1.79
CA ALA A 48 -15.00 -2.45 1.75
C ALA A 48 -15.13 -1.94 0.31
N PHE A 49 -14.14 -2.16 -0.55
CA PHE A 49 -14.22 -1.84 -1.97
C PHE A 49 -15.22 -2.72 -2.74
N ASP A 50 -15.39 -3.99 -2.35
CA ASP A 50 -16.37 -4.92 -2.94
C ASP A 50 -17.83 -4.56 -2.60
N GLN A 51 -18.06 -3.80 -1.52
CA GLN A 51 -19.39 -3.28 -1.15
C GLN A 51 -19.73 -1.92 -1.79
N VAL A 52 -18.77 -1.30 -2.47
CA VAL A 52 -18.99 -0.05 -3.20
C VAL A 52 -19.22 -0.42 -4.67
N GLU A 53 -20.48 -0.43 -5.10
CA GLU A 53 -20.80 -0.42 -6.53
C GLU A 53 -20.25 0.89 -7.10
N MET A 54 -19.05 0.83 -7.69
CA MET A 54 -18.43 1.99 -8.30
C MET A 54 -19.23 2.36 -9.55
N ASP A 55 -20.11 3.33 -9.39
CA ASP A 55 -20.81 3.97 -10.50
C ASP A 55 -19.82 4.88 -11.25
N PHE A 56 -19.31 4.38 -12.39
CA PHE A 56 -18.42 5.12 -13.28
C PHE A 56 -19.17 5.96 -14.32
N THR A 57 -20.51 6.05 -14.26
CA THR A 57 -21.35 6.63 -15.32
C THR A 57 -21.03 8.11 -15.59
N ASP A 58 -20.53 8.86 -14.60
CA ASP A 58 -20.14 10.28 -14.73
C ASP A 58 -18.64 10.56 -14.64
N SER A 59 -17.80 9.52 -14.52
CA SER A 59 -16.36 9.72 -14.26
C SER A 59 -15.68 10.50 -15.38
N ALA A 60 -16.09 10.32 -16.65
CA ALA A 60 -15.52 11.05 -17.79
C ALA A 60 -15.73 12.58 -17.76
N GLU A 61 -16.67 13.08 -16.95
CA GLU A 61 -16.89 14.52 -16.72
C GLU A 61 -16.16 15.02 -15.46
N ALA A 62 -15.99 14.18 -14.44
CA ALA A 62 -15.25 14.52 -13.22
C ALA A 62 -13.75 14.77 -13.47
N TRP A 63 -13.13 14.04 -14.41
CA TRP A 63 -11.73 14.29 -14.82
C TRP A 63 -11.53 15.62 -15.55
N ARG A 64 -12.60 16.28 -16.01
CA ARG A 64 -12.51 17.57 -16.73
C ARG A 64 -12.56 18.78 -15.81
N TYR A 65 -13.11 18.68 -14.60
CA TYR A 65 -13.32 19.85 -13.72
C TYR A 65 -12.53 19.81 -12.39
N GLY A 66 -11.55 18.90 -12.27
CA GLY A 66 -10.74 18.75 -11.05
C GLY A 66 -9.27 18.39 -11.28
N GLY A 67 -8.77 18.45 -12.52
CA GLY A 67 -7.35 18.25 -12.87
C GLY A 67 -6.45 19.49 -12.66
N GLY A 68 -7.02 20.58 -12.14
CA GLY A 68 -6.47 21.37 -11.04
C GLY A 68 -5.13 22.13 -11.15
N ARG A 69 -4.41 22.15 -12.28
CA ARG A 69 -3.40 23.20 -12.52
C ARG A 69 -3.53 23.73 -13.94
N ASP A 70 -3.91 25.00 -14.03
CA ASP A 70 -3.71 25.79 -15.23
C ASP A 70 -2.21 26.00 -15.43
N LEU A 71 -1.62 25.19 -16.33
CA LEU A 71 -0.20 25.26 -16.67
C LEU A 71 0.11 26.36 -17.69
N GLY A 72 -0.91 27.07 -18.21
CA GLY A 72 -0.70 28.19 -19.14
C GLY A 72 0.09 29.32 -18.49
N ARG A 73 -0.22 29.60 -17.23
CA ARG A 73 0.44 30.67 -16.47
C ARG A 73 1.92 30.38 -16.16
N LEU A 74 2.30 29.10 -16.01
CA LEU A 74 3.70 28.68 -15.86
C LEU A 74 4.52 28.91 -17.14
N VAL A 75 3.87 28.82 -18.31
CA VAL A 75 4.51 29.06 -19.61
C VAL A 75 4.74 30.55 -19.84
N GLU A 76 3.83 31.42 -19.37
CA GLU A 76 4.03 32.88 -19.41
C GLU A 76 5.18 33.32 -18.48
N ASP A 77 5.19 32.87 -17.23
CA ASP A 77 6.25 33.23 -16.26
C ASP A 77 7.65 32.76 -16.72
N ALA A 78 7.74 31.61 -17.40
CA ALA A 78 9.00 31.11 -17.96
C ALA A 78 9.57 32.00 -19.09
N ARG A 79 8.69 32.62 -19.90
CA ARG A 79 9.10 33.47 -21.02
C ARG A 79 9.59 34.84 -20.58
N ASP A 80 8.97 35.42 -19.54
CA ASP A 80 9.42 36.70 -18.98
C ASP A 80 10.75 36.57 -18.21
N SER A 81 11.06 35.38 -17.70
CA SER A 81 12.31 35.13 -16.96
C SER A 81 13.55 34.99 -17.85
N GLU A 82 13.40 34.66 -19.14
CA GLU A 82 14.52 34.60 -20.12
C GLU A 82 14.85 35.98 -20.72
N ALA A 83 14.03 37.00 -20.50
CA ALA A 83 14.20 38.34 -21.06
C ALA A 83 14.83 39.37 -20.08
N ALA A 84 15.31 38.94 -18.91
CA ALA A 84 15.92 39.77 -17.87
C ALA A 84 17.43 39.53 -17.72
#